data_AF-A0A4Y8IHT4-F1
#
_entry.id   AF-A0A4Y8IHT4-F1
#
_cell.length_a   1.000
_cell.length_b   1.000
_cell.length_c   1.000
_cell.angle_alpha   90.00
_cell.angle_beta   90.00
_cell.angle_gamma   90.00
#
_symmetry.space_group_name_H-M   'P 1'
#
loop_
_entity.id
_entity.type
_entity.pdbx_description
1 polymer ?
#
loop_
_entity_poly.entity_id
_entity_poly.type
_entity_poly.pdbx_seq_one_letter_code
_entity_poly.pdbx_strand_id
1 'polypeptide(L)'
;SSIRKVAVAFAILNLIDNVVSESESNENLFALLNDSLRALNDSDYDLLILWYFEISLLRQIGFEINIDNPEGIGKENRLKGRALKLFEKIKDVDLSEMNAEQFTRGTFKKMNRFFEKYFEYHIEGMKQTKALSFVNELVNKN
;
A
#
# COMPACT_ATOMS: atom_id res chain seq x y z
N SER A 1 14.83 -8.71 -1.45
CA SER A 1 16.10 -8.61 -0.70
C SER A 1 15.80 -8.09 0.70
N SER A 2 16.64 -8.42 1.69
CA SER A 2 16.38 -8.02 3.09
C SER A 2 16.23 -6.50 3.26
N ILE A 3 16.97 -5.69 2.49
CA ILE A 3 16.85 -4.22 2.55
C ILE A 3 15.50 -3.70 2.03
N ARG A 4 14.90 -4.36 1.03
CA ARG A 4 13.59 -3.95 0.50
C ARG A 4 12.47 -4.29 1.47
N LYS A 5 12.54 -5.45 2.13
CA LYS A 5 11.64 -5.79 3.25
C LYS A 5 11.72 -4.75 4.38
N VAL A 6 12.93 -4.36 4.80
CA VAL A 6 13.12 -3.31 5.81
C VAL A 6 12.50 -1.98 5.37
N ALA A 7 12.71 -1.58 4.11
CA ALA A 7 12.11 -0.36 3.56
C ALA A 7 10.58 -0.40 3.56
N VAL A 8 9.98 -1.54 3.17
CA VAL A 8 8.53 -1.74 3.19
C VAL A 8 7.99 -1.73 4.63
N ALA A 9 8.65 -2.39 5.57
CA ALA A 9 8.28 -2.37 6.98
C ALA A 9 8.26 -0.92 7.52
N PHE A 10 9.30 -0.15 7.19
CA PHE A 10 9.36 1.26 7.56
C PHE A 10 8.25 2.08 6.92
N ALA A 11 7.89 1.82 5.65
CA ALA A 11 6.76 2.47 4.99
C ALA A 11 5.44 2.17 5.69
N ILE A 12 5.17 0.90 6.02
CA ILE A 12 3.99 0.46 6.78
C ILE A 12 3.87 1.20 8.12
N LEU A 13 4.97 1.29 8.88
CA LEU A 13 4.98 1.99 10.17
C LEU A 13 4.71 3.50 10.01
N ASN A 14 5.30 4.14 9.00
CA ASN A 14 5.03 5.56 8.71
C ASN A 14 3.56 5.78 8.32
N LEU A 15 2.95 4.88 7.54
CA LEU A 15 1.54 4.99 7.17
C LEU A 15 0.65 5.01 8.44
N ILE A 16 0.92 4.13 9.40
CA ILE A 16 0.19 4.09 10.68
C ILE A 16 0.39 5.37 11.49
N ASP A 17 1.63 5.83 11.62
CA ASP A 17 1.98 7.03 12.38
C ASP A 17 1.28 8.30 11.87
N ASN A 18 0.97 8.35 10.56
CA ASN A 18 0.25 9.47 9.95
C ASN A 18 -1.27 9.37 10.07
N VAL A 19 -1.81 8.24 10.54
CA VAL A 19 -3.24 7.93 10.50
C VAL A 19 -3.83 7.69 11.89
N VAL A 20 -3.04 7.16 12.82
CA VAL A 20 -3.46 6.93 14.21
C VAL A 20 -3.23 8.19 15.04
N SER A 21 -4.28 8.70 15.66
CA SER A 21 -4.15 9.68 16.74
C SER A 21 -3.81 8.97 18.05
N GLU A 22 -3.01 9.60 18.93
CA GLU A 22 -2.49 9.00 20.17
C GLU A 22 -3.58 8.54 21.18
N SER A 23 -4.86 8.81 20.92
CA SER A 23 -5.95 8.69 21.88
C SER A 23 -6.89 7.50 21.72
N GLU A 24 -6.78 6.69 20.66
CA GLU A 24 -7.74 5.58 20.42
C GLU A 24 -7.05 4.22 20.22
N SER A 25 -7.46 3.22 21.02
CA SER A 25 -7.05 1.84 20.78
C SER A 25 -7.73 1.32 19.52
N ASN A 26 -6.95 0.94 18.51
CA ASN A 26 -7.47 0.33 17.29
C ASN A 26 -6.91 -1.09 17.12
N GLU A 27 -7.59 -2.06 17.71
CA GLU A 27 -7.21 -3.47 17.67
C GLU A 27 -7.12 -4.00 16.23
N ASN A 28 -8.00 -3.52 15.34
CA ASN A 28 -8.02 -3.92 13.93
C ASN A 28 -6.80 -3.40 13.17
N LEU A 29 -6.37 -2.16 13.44
CA LEU A 29 -5.14 -1.62 12.84
C LEU A 29 -3.90 -2.32 13.40
N PHE A 30 -3.89 -2.65 14.69
CA PHE A 30 -2.80 -3.41 15.29
C PHE A 30 -2.69 -4.82 14.70
N ALA A 31 -3.82 -5.52 14.53
CA ALA A 31 -3.87 -6.82 13.87
C ALA A 31 -3.35 -6.73 12.43
N LEU A 32 -3.85 -5.76 11.65
CA LEU A 32 -3.42 -5.52 10.27
C LEU A 32 -1.90 -5.26 10.19
N LEU A 33 -1.36 -4.44 11.08
CA LEU A 33 0.07 -4.15 11.16
C LEU A 33 0.88 -5.42 11.46
N ASN A 34 0.49 -6.16 12.51
CA ASN A 34 1.19 -7.37 12.92
C ASN A 34 1.15 -8.45 11.84
N ASP A 35 -0.01 -8.67 11.22
CA ASP A 35 -0.17 -9.69 10.16
C ASP A 35 0.63 -9.32 8.91
N SER A 36 0.66 -8.04 8.55
CA SER A 36 1.43 -7.56 7.39
C SER A 36 2.94 -7.66 7.63
N LEU A 37 3.43 -7.33 8.83
CA LEU A 37 4.84 -7.46 9.17
C LEU A 37 5.29 -8.93 9.25
N ARG A 38 4.43 -9.83 9.73
CA ARG A 38 4.69 -11.28 9.69
C ARG A 38 4.75 -11.80 8.26
N ALA A 39 3.75 -11.48 7.43
CA ALA A 39 3.75 -11.84 6.02
C ALA A 39 5.00 -11.30 5.29
N LEU A 40 5.44 -10.08 5.63
CA LEU A 40 6.62 -9.46 5.04
C LEU A 40 7.91 -10.20 5.41
N ASN A 41 7.99 -10.69 6.64
CA ASN A 41 9.09 -11.51 7.09
C ASN A 41 9.15 -12.84 6.34
N ASP A 42 8.00 -13.50 6.17
CA ASP A 42 7.93 -14.90 5.73
C ASP A 42 7.83 -15.08 4.20
N SER A 43 7.59 -14.02 3.44
CA SER A 43 7.38 -14.09 1.99
C SER A 43 8.41 -13.31 1.17
N ASP A 44 8.46 -13.54 -0.15
CA ASP A 44 9.29 -12.76 -1.07
C ASP A 44 8.53 -11.66 -1.84
N TYR A 45 7.25 -11.45 -1.52
CA TYR A 45 6.34 -10.54 -2.22
C TYR A 45 6.06 -9.25 -1.42
N ASP A 46 7.14 -8.61 -0.97
CA ASP A 46 7.12 -7.41 -0.14
C ASP A 46 6.30 -6.23 -0.68
N LEU A 47 6.32 -5.99 -1.99
CA LEU A 47 5.54 -4.92 -2.61
C LEU A 47 4.04 -5.23 -2.70
N LEU A 48 3.65 -6.51 -2.82
CA LEU A 48 2.24 -6.89 -2.75
C LEU A 48 1.69 -6.68 -1.34
N ILE A 49 2.51 -6.97 -0.34
CA ILE A 49 2.16 -6.74 1.07
C ILE A 49 1.99 -5.26 1.35
N LEU A 50 2.85 -4.40 0.79
CA LEU A 50 2.69 -2.96 0.90
C LEU A 50 1.33 -2.51 0.34
N TRP A 51 0.98 -2.91 -0.89
CA TRP A 51 -0.30 -2.52 -1.49
C TRP A 51 -1.50 -3.11 -0.77
N TYR A 52 -1.42 -4.35 -0.29
CA TYR A 52 -2.44 -4.93 0.56
C TYR A 52 -2.66 -4.10 1.83
N PHE A 53 -1.56 -3.73 2.48
CA PHE A 53 -1.60 -2.93 3.69
C PHE A 53 -2.24 -1.56 3.42
N GLU A 54 -1.84 -0.89 2.34
CA GLU A 54 -2.41 0.39 1.91
C GLU A 54 -3.92 0.31 1.65
N ILE A 55 -4.38 -0.72 0.92
CA ILE A 55 -5.81 -0.95 0.65
C ILE A 55 -6.57 -1.20 1.96
N SER A 56 -6.03 -2.09 2.80
CA SER A 56 -6.68 -2.49 4.05
C SER A 56 -6.74 -1.33 5.04
N LEU A 57 -5.67 -0.53 5.14
CA LEU A 57 -5.61 0.66 5.96
C LEU A 57 -6.69 1.66 5.55
N LEU A 58 -6.76 1.99 4.25
CA LEU A 58 -7.77 2.91 3.70
C LEU A 58 -9.20 2.43 4.00
N ARG A 59 -9.48 1.13 3.86
CA ARG A 59 -10.77 0.55 4.24
C ARG A 59 -11.04 0.72 5.74
N GLN A 60 -10.08 0.41 6.60
CA GLN A 60 -10.26 0.50 8.06
C GLN A 60 -10.50 1.92 8.58
N ILE A 61 -9.99 2.94 7.88
CA ILE A 61 -10.19 4.34 8.26
C ILE A 61 -11.34 5.04 7.50
N GLY A 62 -12.16 4.26 6.78
CA GLY A 62 -13.38 4.76 6.13
C GLY A 62 -13.19 5.37 4.74
N PHE A 63 -12.03 5.19 4.12
CA PHE A 63 -11.72 5.65 2.75
C PHE A 63 -11.62 4.50 1.76
N GLU A 64 -12.57 3.55 1.80
CA GLU A 64 -12.59 2.44 0.86
C GLU A 64 -12.57 2.93 -0.60
N ILE A 65 -11.71 2.32 -1.40
CA ILE A 65 -11.46 2.75 -2.78
C ILE A 65 -12.61 2.28 -3.69
N ASN A 66 -13.38 3.24 -4.19
CA ASN A 66 -14.25 3.01 -5.35
C ASN A 66 -13.42 3.11 -6.64
N ILE A 67 -13.12 1.99 -7.27
CA ILE A 67 -12.23 1.95 -8.43
C ILE A 67 -12.83 2.58 -9.70
N ASP A 68 -14.16 2.57 -9.83
CA ASP A 68 -14.88 3.14 -10.97
C ASP A 68 -14.90 4.66 -10.89
N ASN A 69 -15.02 5.18 -9.66
CA ASN A 69 -14.99 6.60 -9.39
C ASN A 69 -14.19 6.95 -8.12
N PRO A 70 -12.84 6.88 -8.20
CA PRO A 70 -12.00 7.17 -7.05
C PRO A 70 -12.00 8.68 -6.78
N GLU A 71 -12.52 9.05 -5.61
CA GLU A 71 -12.62 10.45 -5.19
C GLU A 71 -11.24 11.09 -5.08
N GLY A 72 -11.13 12.37 -5.47
CA GLY A 72 -9.85 13.09 -5.46
C GLY A 72 -8.82 12.66 -6.51
N ILE A 73 -9.10 11.60 -7.29
CA ILE A 73 -8.15 11.07 -8.28
C ILE A 73 -8.45 11.56 -9.69
N GLY A 74 -7.52 12.34 -10.24
CA GLY A 74 -7.51 12.74 -11.66
C GLY A 74 -7.52 11.54 -12.61
N LYS A 75 -8.18 11.67 -13.77
CA LYS A 75 -8.36 10.58 -14.77
C LYS A 75 -7.03 9.97 -15.24
N GLU A 76 -5.95 10.74 -15.19
CA GLU A 76 -4.58 10.35 -15.52
C GLU A 76 -3.94 9.43 -14.49
N ASN A 77 -4.37 9.47 -13.23
CA ASN A 77 -3.85 8.63 -12.14
C ASN A 77 -4.73 7.39 -11.87
N ARG A 78 -5.89 7.25 -12.53
CA ARG A 78 -6.76 6.07 -12.39
C ARG A 78 -6.07 4.80 -12.86
N LEU A 79 -6.24 3.71 -12.11
CA LEU A 79 -5.71 2.40 -12.48
C LEU A 79 -6.36 1.86 -13.76
N LYS A 80 -5.55 1.25 -14.62
CA LYS A 80 -5.98 0.66 -15.90
C LYS A 80 -5.12 -0.57 -16.26
N GLY A 81 -5.68 -1.47 -17.06
CA GLY A 81 -4.95 -2.62 -17.60
C GLY A 81 -4.42 -3.54 -16.50
N ARG A 82 -3.14 -3.91 -16.57
CA ARG A 82 -2.52 -4.83 -15.58
C ARG A 82 -2.55 -4.31 -14.14
N ALA A 83 -2.39 -3.00 -13.94
CA ALA A 83 -2.43 -2.42 -12.59
C ALA A 83 -3.83 -2.52 -11.97
N LEU A 84 -4.88 -2.29 -12.76
CA LEU A 84 -6.25 -2.49 -12.30
C LEU A 84 -6.51 -3.96 -11.95
N LYS A 85 -6.12 -4.90 -12.82
CA LYS A 85 -6.28 -6.34 -12.55
C LYS A 85 -5.55 -6.78 -11.26
N LEU A 86 -4.36 -6.23 -11.03
CA LEU A 86 -3.58 -6.50 -9.84
C LEU A 86 -4.27 -5.95 -8.58
N PHE A 87 -4.76 -4.70 -8.64
CA PHE A 87 -5.52 -4.10 -7.55
C PHE A 87 -6.76 -4.94 -7.19
N GLU A 88 -7.56 -5.31 -8.20
CA GLU A 88 -8.75 -6.15 -8.02
C GLU A 88 -8.42 -7.51 -7.39
N LYS A 89 -7.25 -8.06 -7.71
CA LYS A 89 -6.79 -9.30 -7.07
C LYS A 89 -6.44 -9.07 -5.60
N ILE A 90 -5.69 -8.00 -5.29
CA ILE A 90 -5.17 -7.76 -3.94
C ILE A 90 -6.30 -7.35 -2.96
N LYS A 91 -7.28 -6.57 -3.40
CA LYS A 91 -8.28 -5.93 -2.51
C LYS A 91 -9.18 -6.91 -1.74
N ASP A 92 -9.32 -8.13 -2.24
CA ASP A 92 -10.18 -9.17 -1.67
C ASP A 92 -9.39 -10.43 -1.26
N VAL A 93 -8.06 -10.42 -1.40
CA VAL A 93 -7.24 -11.60 -1.10
C VAL A 93 -6.93 -11.66 0.40
N ASP A 94 -6.98 -12.86 0.96
CA ASP A 94 -6.36 -13.13 2.26
C ASP A 94 -4.83 -13.07 2.07
N LEU A 95 -4.12 -12.42 3.00
CA LEU A 95 -2.66 -12.36 3.03
C LEU A 95 -2.02 -13.75 2.87
N SER A 96 -2.61 -14.78 3.48
CA SER A 96 -2.13 -16.16 3.42
C SER A 96 -2.24 -16.79 2.03
N GLU A 97 -3.09 -16.25 1.16
CA GLU A 97 -3.29 -16.72 -0.22
C GLU A 97 -2.45 -15.93 -1.24
N MET A 98 -1.68 -14.94 -0.80
CA MET A 98 -0.81 -14.18 -1.68
C MET A 98 0.33 -15.03 -2.22
N ASN A 99 0.65 -14.78 -3.49
CA ASN A 99 1.75 -15.40 -4.18
C ASN A 99 2.60 -14.33 -4.87
N ALA A 100 3.85 -14.69 -5.17
CA ALA A 100 4.78 -13.84 -5.90
C ALA A 100 4.26 -13.61 -7.33
N GLU A 101 3.43 -12.58 -7.51
CA GLU A 101 3.05 -12.14 -8.83
C GLU A 101 4.19 -11.35 -9.48
N GLN A 102 4.48 -11.71 -10.74
CA GLN A 102 5.36 -10.92 -11.57
C GLN A 102 4.59 -9.73 -12.13
N PHE A 103 4.86 -8.54 -11.60
CA PHE A 103 4.39 -7.28 -12.17
C PHE A 103 5.54 -6.53 -12.86
N THR A 104 5.18 -5.72 -13.84
CA THR A 104 6.16 -4.89 -14.55
C THR A 104 6.46 -3.63 -13.77
N ARG A 105 7.62 -3.00 -14.03
CA ARG A 105 7.95 -1.66 -13.52
C ARG A 105 6.86 -0.61 -13.83
N GLY A 106 6.22 -0.73 -14.99
CA GLY A 106 5.09 0.12 -15.37
C GLY A 106 3.83 -0.13 -14.55
N THR A 107 3.62 -1.35 -14.07
CA THR A 107 2.52 -1.70 -13.15
C THR A 107 2.79 -1.09 -11.77
N PHE A 108 4.01 -1.30 -11.25
CA PHE A 108 4.47 -0.71 -9.99
C PHE A 108 4.31 0.81 -9.96
N LYS A 109 4.80 1.51 -10.98
CA LYS A 109 4.69 2.98 -11.08
C LYS A 109 3.24 3.47 -11.05
N LYS A 110 2.33 2.75 -11.71
CA LYS A 110 0.90 3.11 -11.75
C LYS A 110 0.22 2.88 -10.40
N MET A 111 0.47 1.73 -9.77
CA MET A 111 -0.05 1.40 -8.43
C MET A 111 0.40 2.45 -7.40
N ASN A 112 1.71 2.71 -7.32
CA ASN A 112 2.24 3.67 -6.35
C ASN A 112 1.74 5.10 -6.59
N ARG A 113 1.63 5.51 -7.85
CA ARG A 113 1.08 6.83 -8.17
C ARG A 113 -0.38 6.96 -7.75
N PHE A 114 -1.16 5.90 -7.92
CA PHE A 114 -2.54 5.88 -7.51
C PHE A 114 -2.66 6.01 -5.98
N PHE A 115 -1.99 5.16 -5.20
CA PHE A 115 -2.04 5.22 -3.74
C PHE A 115 -1.48 6.53 -3.19
N GLU A 116 -0.36 7.02 -3.73
CA GLU A 116 0.18 8.35 -3.39
C GLU A 116 -0.89 9.43 -3.50
N LYS A 117 -1.59 9.50 -4.63
CA LYS A 117 -2.63 10.52 -4.84
C LYS A 117 -3.86 10.30 -3.98
N TYR A 118 -4.19 9.04 -3.68
CA TYR A 118 -5.35 8.70 -2.87
C TYR A 118 -5.13 9.09 -1.41
N PHE A 119 -3.97 8.75 -0.85
CA PHE A 119 -3.57 9.16 0.48
C PHE A 119 -3.44 10.68 0.61
N GLU A 120 -2.77 11.35 -0.34
CA GLU A 120 -2.63 12.81 -0.35
C GLU A 120 -3.96 13.56 -0.34
N TYR A 121 -5.01 12.98 -0.93
CA TYR A 121 -6.33 13.60 -0.97
C TYR A 121 -7.12 13.37 0.32
N HIS A 122 -7.09 12.14 0.86
CA HIS A 122 -7.95 11.76 1.99
C HIS A 122 -7.33 12.02 3.36
N ILE A 123 -5.99 12.09 3.45
CA ILE A 123 -5.28 12.19 4.72
C ILE A 123 -4.47 13.47 4.75
N GLU A 124 -4.89 14.41 5.61
CA GLU A 124 -4.23 15.70 5.76
C GLU A 124 -2.79 15.51 6.25
N GLY A 125 -1.84 16.27 5.68
CA GLY A 125 -0.42 16.17 6.02
C GLY A 125 0.31 15.00 5.35
N MET A 126 -0.41 14.05 4.75
CA MET A 126 0.18 12.89 4.09
C MET A 126 0.67 13.24 2.68
N LYS A 127 1.82 13.92 2.60
CA LYS A 127 2.62 13.99 1.36
C LYS A 127 3.61 12.84 1.33
N GLN A 128 3.79 12.22 0.17
CA GLN A 128 4.70 11.11 -0.11
C GLN A 128 5.74 10.90 1.01
N THR A 129 5.47 9.96 1.93
CA THR A 129 6.35 9.78 3.08
C THR A 129 7.75 9.42 2.58
N LYS A 130 8.79 9.90 3.27
CA LYS A 130 10.19 9.58 2.91
C LYS A 130 10.43 8.06 2.81
N ALA A 131 9.62 7.27 3.51
CA ALA A 131 9.64 5.82 3.44
C ALA A 131 9.12 5.27 2.10
N LEU A 132 8.00 5.78 1.59
CA LEU A 132 7.48 5.38 0.27
C LEU A 132 8.40 5.83 -0.87
N SER A 133 9.01 7.02 -0.76
CA SER A 133 10.01 7.46 -1.74
C SER A 133 11.24 6.54 -1.74
N PHE A 134 11.69 6.08 -0.56
CA PHE A 134 12.81 5.15 -0.46
C PHE A 134 12.49 3.77 -1.04
N VAL A 135 11.29 3.23 -0.82
CA VAL A 135 10.83 1.99 -1.47
C VAL A 135 10.86 2.15 -3.00
N ASN A 136 10.34 3.28 -3.51
CA ASN A 136 10.37 3.59 -4.94
C ASN A 136 11.80 3.61 -5.51
N GLU A 137 12.77 4.18 -4.80
CA GLU A 137 14.16 4.20 -5.24
C GLU A 137 14.76 2.78 -5.34
N LEU A 138 14.54 1.94 -4.33
CA LEU A 138 15.08 0.57 -4.30
C LEU A 138 14.52 -0.30 -5.43
N VAL A 139 13.26 -0.09 -5.80
CA VAL A 139 12.61 -0.83 -6.89
C VAL A 139 13.02 -0.30 -8.27
N ASN A 140 13.38 0.98 -8.37
CA ASN A 140 13.77 1.60 -9.63
C ASN A 140 15.28 1.47 -9.95
N LYS A 141 16.11 1.19 -8.95
CA LYS A 141 17.56 0.95 -9.11
C LYS A 141 17.91 -0.50 -9.46
N ASN A 142 16.95 -1.43 -9.32
CA ASN A 142 17.04 -2.84 -9.71
C ASN A 142 16.06 -3.15 -10.84
#